data_AF-E1JTV6-F1
#
_entry.id   AF-E1JTV6-F1
#
_cell.length_a   1.000
_cell.length_b   1.000
_cell.length_c   1.000
_cell.angle_alpha   90.00
_cell.angle_beta   90.00
_cell.angle_gamma   90.00
#
_symmetry.space_group_name_H-M   'P 1'
#
loop_
_entity.id
_entity.type
_entity.pdbx_description
1 polymer ?
#
loop_
_entity_poly.entity_id
_entity_poly.type
_entity_poly.pdbx_seq_one_letter_code
_entity_poly.pdbx_strand_id
1 'polypeptide(L)'
;MGALSKEWAISMAFSIVLLLVFGLGLVWLNIERVDLAYELNRMQRQIDEVETLTAKLEVERNTLITPSRLREVSRQYGLGPARPGQIRRVSPSGSVETSPLLATAEDQNGRSTAKAPAKSGGEAAPSRAKNRKSGRKP
;
A
#
# COMPACT_ATOMS: atom_id res chain seq x y z
N MET A 1 72.00 -7.47 52.27
CA MET A 1 71.92 -7.11 50.83
C MET A 1 70.89 -7.93 50.03
N GLY A 2 70.00 -8.74 50.63
CA GLY A 2 69.12 -9.66 49.87
C GLY A 2 67.66 -9.25 49.64
N ALA A 3 67.19 -8.13 50.21
CA ALA A 3 65.81 -7.67 50.05
C ALA A 3 65.57 -7.00 48.69
N LEU A 4 66.44 -6.07 48.30
CA LEU A 4 66.39 -5.35 47.00
C LEU A 4 66.42 -6.30 45.79
N SER A 5 67.19 -7.40 45.85
CA SER A 5 67.23 -8.39 44.76
C SER A 5 65.97 -9.26 44.70
N LYS A 6 65.35 -9.56 45.85
CA LYS A 6 64.09 -10.32 45.90
C LYS A 6 62.92 -9.46 45.41
N GLU A 7 62.86 -8.20 45.79
CA GLU A 7 61.83 -7.27 45.31
C GLU A 7 61.90 -7.08 43.79
N TRP A 8 63.11 -6.95 43.24
CA TRP A 8 63.29 -6.86 41.79
C TRP A 8 62.96 -8.17 41.07
N ALA A 9 63.29 -9.32 41.64
CA ALA A 9 62.90 -10.61 41.08
C ALA A 9 61.37 -10.80 41.10
N ILE A 10 60.68 -10.36 42.15
CA ILE A 10 59.23 -10.44 42.27
C ILE A 10 58.56 -9.51 41.25
N SER A 11 59.06 -8.28 41.08
CA SER A 11 58.50 -7.37 40.08
C SER A 11 58.71 -7.88 38.65
N MET A 12 59.87 -8.50 38.38
CA MET A 12 60.16 -9.15 37.09
C MET A 12 59.24 -10.37 36.86
N ALA A 13 59.02 -11.20 37.88
CA ALA A 13 58.11 -12.33 37.78
C ALA A 13 56.66 -11.87 37.55
N PHE A 14 56.23 -10.81 38.25
CA PHE A 14 54.90 -10.24 38.11
C PHE A 14 54.67 -9.64 36.72
N SER A 15 55.65 -8.93 36.15
CA SER A 15 55.54 -8.39 34.80
C SER A 15 55.42 -9.48 33.74
N ILE A 16 56.14 -10.58 33.89
CA ILE A 16 56.03 -11.75 33.01
C ILE A 16 54.62 -12.36 33.10
N VAL A 17 54.09 -12.54 34.32
CA VAL A 17 52.72 -13.06 34.51
C VAL A 17 51.69 -12.14 33.88
N LEU A 18 51.80 -10.82 34.08
CA LEU A 18 50.92 -9.85 33.43
C LEU A 18 50.98 -9.96 31.91
N LEU A 19 52.19 -10.06 31.33
CA LEU A 19 52.35 -10.23 29.88
C LEU A 19 51.63 -11.47 29.37
N LEU A 20 51.69 -12.59 30.10
CA LEU A 20 51.00 -13.81 29.74
C LEU A 20 49.48 -13.66 29.82
N VAL A 21 48.97 -13.04 30.89
CA VAL A 21 47.53 -12.79 31.06
C VAL A 21 47.00 -11.87 29.96
N PHE A 22 47.71 -10.77 29.67
CA PHE A 22 47.32 -9.87 28.59
C PHE A 22 47.45 -10.53 27.21
N GLY A 23 48.51 -11.31 26.98
CA GLY A 23 48.68 -12.05 25.73
C GLY A 23 47.51 -13.01 25.49
N LEU A 24 47.11 -13.77 26.51
CA LEU A 24 45.98 -14.68 26.42
C LEU A 24 44.65 -13.93 26.27
N GLY A 25 44.45 -12.84 27.03
CA GLY A 25 43.26 -12.00 26.94
C GLY A 25 43.11 -11.34 25.57
N LEU A 26 44.21 -10.93 24.92
CA LEU A 26 44.20 -10.39 23.57
C LEU A 26 43.79 -11.42 22.53
N VAL A 27 44.26 -12.67 22.66
CA VAL A 27 43.84 -13.76 21.77
C VAL A 27 42.34 -14.05 21.95
N TRP A 28 41.86 -14.09 23.19
CA TRP A 28 40.43 -14.27 23.47
C TRP A 28 39.58 -13.15 22.84
N LEU A 29 39.95 -11.89 23.09
CA LEU A 29 39.27 -10.73 22.52
C LEU A 29 39.35 -10.73 20.99
N ASN A 30 40.44 -11.23 20.41
CA ASN A 30 40.56 -11.36 18.96
C ASN A 30 39.54 -12.35 18.41
N ILE A 31 39.36 -13.50 19.05
CA ILE A 31 38.37 -14.51 18.65
C ILE A 31 36.96 -13.91 18.76
N GLU A 32 36.62 -13.29 19.88
CA GLU A 32 35.31 -12.67 20.10
C GLU A 32 35.03 -11.54 19.09
N ARG A 33 36.04 -10.71 18.79
CA ARG A 33 35.95 -9.67 17.77
C ARG A 33 35.70 -10.25 16.38
N VAL A 34 36.38 -11.34 16.04
CA VAL A 34 36.24 -12.00 14.74
C VAL A 34 34.86 -12.64 14.62
N ASP A 35 34.37 -13.29 15.68
CA ASP A 35 33.02 -13.88 15.72
C ASP A 35 31.94 -12.81 15.53
N LEU A 36 32.04 -11.68 16.24
CA LEU A 36 31.13 -10.54 16.04
C LEU A 36 31.17 -10.00 14.61
N ALA A 37 32.36 -9.94 13.99
CA ALA A 37 32.48 -9.50 12.60
C ALA A 37 31.81 -10.48 11.62
N TYR A 38 31.90 -11.79 11.88
CA TYR A 38 31.18 -12.80 11.11
C TYR A 38 29.66 -12.66 11.28
N GLU A 39 29.20 -12.45 12.50
CA GLU A 39 27.78 -12.25 12.79
C GLU A 39 27.24 -11.01 12.07
N LEU A 40 27.96 -9.88 12.15
CA LEU A 40 27.60 -8.64 11.46
C LEU A 40 27.53 -8.84 9.95
N ASN A 41 28.52 -9.51 9.35
CA ASN A 41 28.52 -9.82 7.93
C ASN A 41 27.35 -10.75 7.54
N ARG A 42 26.99 -11.70 8.41
CA ARG A 42 25.83 -12.57 8.19
C ARG A 42 24.52 -11.80 8.25
N MET A 43 24.38 -10.85 9.17
CA MET A 43 23.21 -9.96 9.23
C MET A 43 23.13 -9.06 7.99
N GLN A 44 24.26 -8.48 7.57
CA GLN A 44 24.32 -7.65 6.37
C GLN A 44 23.85 -8.42 5.14
N ARG A 45 24.33 -9.66 4.95
CA ARG A 45 23.89 -10.51 3.82
C ARG A 45 22.38 -10.78 3.83
N GLN A 46 21.77 -10.94 5.00
CA GLN A 46 20.32 -11.13 5.09
C GLN A 46 19.56 -9.86 4.68
N ILE A 47 20.07 -8.69 5.08
CA ILE A 47 19.50 -7.40 4.66
C ILE A 47 19.61 -7.28 3.13
N ASP A 48 20.80 -7.52 2.58
CA ASP A 48 21.04 -7.45 1.14
C ASP A 48 20.13 -8.42 0.37
N GLU A 49 19.94 -9.64 0.87
CA GLU A 49 19.04 -10.63 0.27
C GLU A 49 17.58 -10.12 0.25
N VAL A 50 17.07 -9.63 1.37
CA VAL A 50 15.71 -9.07 1.45
C VAL A 50 15.54 -7.85 0.55
N GLU A 51 16.54 -6.98 0.50
CA GLU A 51 16.53 -5.79 -0.37
C GLU A 51 16.48 -6.20 -1.85
N THR A 52 17.30 -7.16 -2.27
CA THR A 52 17.27 -7.66 -3.65
C THR A 52 15.94 -8.31 -4.03
N LEU A 53 15.31 -9.06 -3.12
CA LEU A 53 13.99 -9.64 -3.34
C LEU A 53 12.93 -8.53 -3.48
N THR A 54 12.99 -7.51 -2.63
CA THR A 54 12.05 -6.38 -2.67
C THR A 54 12.19 -5.61 -3.97
N ALA A 55 13.42 -5.27 -4.36
CA ALA A 55 13.71 -4.59 -5.63
C ALA A 55 13.18 -5.38 -6.82
N LYS A 56 13.35 -6.71 -6.81
CA LYS A 56 12.79 -7.58 -7.87
C LYS A 56 11.27 -7.53 -7.92
N LEU A 57 10.60 -7.64 -6.77
CA LEU A 57 9.15 -7.57 -6.69
C LEU A 57 8.62 -6.20 -7.14
N GLU A 58 9.32 -5.12 -6.81
CA GLU A 58 8.97 -3.78 -7.29
C GLU A 58 9.08 -3.67 -8.82
N VAL A 59 10.13 -4.23 -9.42
CA VAL A 59 10.28 -4.27 -10.89
C VAL A 59 9.17 -5.08 -11.54
N GLU A 60 8.83 -6.25 -11.00
CA GLU A 60 7.73 -7.08 -11.50
C GLU A 60 6.38 -6.36 -11.37
N ARG A 61 6.13 -5.73 -10.22
CA ARG A 61 4.92 -4.94 -9.96
C ARG A 61 4.80 -3.77 -10.93
N ASN A 62 5.88 -3.04 -11.17
CA ASN A 62 5.90 -1.93 -12.13
C ASN A 62 5.70 -2.42 -13.57
N THR A 63 6.25 -3.58 -13.92
CA THR A 63 6.02 -4.24 -15.21
C THR A 63 4.55 -4.61 -15.40
N LEU A 64 3.91 -5.18 -14.37
CA LEU A 64 2.49 -5.54 -14.42
C LEU A 64 1.55 -4.33 -14.50
N ILE A 65 1.91 -3.22 -13.85
CA ILE A 65 1.12 -1.97 -13.84
C ILE A 65 1.34 -1.13 -15.10
N THR A 66 2.33 -1.48 -15.94
CA THR A 66 2.64 -0.70 -17.14
C THR A 66 1.40 -0.57 -18.04
N PRO A 67 1.06 0.65 -18.51
CA PRO A 67 -0.20 0.93 -19.21
C PRO A 67 -0.36 0.13 -20.52
N SER A 68 0.74 -0.25 -21.18
CA SER A 68 0.71 -1.13 -22.36
C SER A 68 0.21 -2.53 -22.01
N ARG A 69 0.69 -3.13 -20.91
CA ARG A 69 0.21 -4.43 -20.43
C ARG A 69 -1.23 -4.36 -19.95
N LEU A 70 -1.61 -3.30 -19.24
CA LEU A 70 -2.99 -3.08 -18.82
C LEU A 70 -3.95 -3.03 -20.01
N ARG A 71 -3.56 -2.38 -21.11
CA ARG A 71 -4.35 -2.34 -22.36
C ARG A 71 -4.45 -3.69 -23.05
N GLU A 72 -3.41 -4.50 -22.99
CA GLU A 72 -3.42 -5.83 -23.59
C GLU A 72 -4.34 -6.78 -22.80
N VAL A 73 -4.22 -6.77 -21.46
CA VAL A 73 -5.11 -7.51 -20.56
C VAL A 73 -6.55 -7.00 -20.70
N SER A 74 -6.78 -5.68 -20.75
CA SER A 74 -8.13 -5.14 -20.91
C SER A 74 -8.78 -5.63 -22.22
N ARG A 75 -8.03 -5.68 -23.32
CA ARG A 75 -8.50 -6.23 -24.60
C ARG A 75 -8.90 -7.71 -24.48
N GLN A 76 -8.13 -8.53 -23.76
CA GLN A 76 -8.45 -9.95 -23.55
C GLN A 76 -9.77 -10.13 -22.79
N TYR A 77 -10.05 -9.27 -21.82
CA TYR A 77 -11.32 -9.28 -21.06
C TYR A 77 -12.45 -8.48 -21.72
N GLY A 78 -12.27 -8.00 -22.96
CA GLY A 78 -13.28 -7.19 -23.67
C GLY A 78 -13.49 -5.79 -23.07
N LEU A 79 -12.60 -5.35 -22.19
CA LEU A 79 -12.61 -4.05 -21.53
C LEU A 79 -11.99 -2.98 -22.44
N GLY A 80 -12.73 -1.90 -22.67
CA GLY A 80 -12.33 -0.78 -23.51
C GLY A 80 -12.58 0.57 -22.82
N PRO A 81 -12.40 1.69 -23.55
CA PRO A 81 -12.66 3.03 -23.03
C PRO A 81 -14.11 3.13 -22.52
N ALA A 82 -14.28 3.65 -21.30
CA ALA A 82 -15.59 3.85 -20.72
C ALA A 82 -16.41 4.82 -21.59
N ARG A 83 -17.68 4.49 -21.86
CA ARG A 83 -18.57 5.38 -22.61
C ARG A 83 -18.96 6.60 -21.74
N PRO A 84 -19.22 7.77 -22.37
CA PRO A 84 -19.79 8.92 -21.65
C PRO A 84 -21.05 8.48 -20.86
N GLY A 85 -21.11 8.80 -19.57
CA GLY A 85 -22.20 8.40 -18.66
C GLY A 85 -21.95 7.12 -17.84
N GLN A 86 -20.90 6.34 -18.13
CA GLN A 86 -20.56 5.12 -17.37
C GLN A 86 -19.66 5.41 -16.14
N ILE A 87 -19.05 6.59 -16.06
CA ILE A 87 -18.15 6.98 -14.97
C ILE A 87 -18.95 7.49 -13.77
N ARG A 88 -18.93 6.72 -12.68
CA ARG A 88 -19.55 7.07 -11.39
C ARG A 88 -18.48 7.57 -10.44
N ARG A 89 -18.69 8.73 -9.81
CA ARG A 89 -17.81 9.26 -8.75
C ARG A 89 -18.39 8.87 -7.41
N VAL A 90 -17.55 8.40 -6.50
CA VAL A 90 -17.95 8.02 -5.13
C VAL A 90 -17.39 9.05 -4.16
N SER A 91 -18.27 9.61 -3.33
CA SER A 91 -17.91 10.47 -2.20
C SER A 91 -17.25 9.64 -1.09
N PRO A 92 -16.41 10.23 -0.21
CA PRO A 92 -15.89 9.57 1.00
C PRO A 92 -16.98 8.98 1.93
N SER A 93 -18.23 9.44 1.81
CA SER A 93 -19.40 8.89 2.51
C SER A 93 -20.06 7.68 1.82
N GLY A 94 -19.51 7.20 0.70
CA GLY A 94 -20.04 6.06 -0.06
C GLY A 94 -21.24 6.38 -0.96
N SER A 95 -21.73 7.63 -0.98
CA SER A 95 -22.79 8.06 -1.90
C SER A 95 -22.24 8.24 -3.31
N VAL A 96 -22.88 7.60 -4.28
CA VAL A 96 -22.53 7.69 -5.70
C VAL A 96 -23.13 8.96 -6.27
N GLU A 97 -22.30 9.97 -6.54
CA GLU A 97 -22.72 11.14 -7.31
C GLU A 97 -22.68 10.79 -8.81
N THR A 98 -23.85 10.79 -9.45
CA THR A 98 -23.96 10.80 -10.90
C THR A 98 -23.33 12.10 -11.40
N SER A 99 -22.27 12.00 -12.22
CA SER A 99 -21.47 13.13 -12.68
C SER A 99 -22.37 14.26 -13.25
N PRO A 100 -22.20 15.53 -12.83
CA PRO A 100 -23.09 16.64 -13.17
C PRO A 100 -23.06 17.07 -14.65
N LEU A 101 -22.23 16.44 -15.49
CA LEU A 101 -22.14 16.75 -16.92
C LEU A 101 -23.37 16.32 -17.75
N LEU A 102 -24.29 15.51 -17.18
CA LEU A 102 -25.52 15.12 -17.88
C LEU A 102 -26.66 16.12 -17.69
N ALA A 103 -26.64 16.97 -16.66
CA ALA A 103 -27.71 17.92 -16.37
C ALA A 103 -27.64 19.21 -17.23
N THR A 104 -26.47 19.53 -17.78
CA THR A 104 -26.26 20.77 -18.55
C THR A 104 -26.43 20.63 -20.06
N ALA A 105 -26.63 19.41 -20.58
CA ALA A 105 -26.76 19.17 -22.02
C ALA A 105 -28.22 19.20 -22.55
N GLU A 106 -29.23 19.06 -21.67
CA GLU A 106 -30.64 19.02 -22.10
C GLU A 106 -31.32 20.41 -22.19
N ASP A 107 -30.75 21.47 -21.63
CA ASP A 107 -31.45 22.76 -21.45
C ASP A 107 -31.20 23.83 -22.54
N GLN A 108 -30.65 23.46 -23.71
CA GLN A 108 -30.37 24.44 -24.78
C GLN A 108 -31.09 24.19 -26.12
N ASN A 109 -32.02 23.24 -26.21
CA ASN A 109 -32.75 22.99 -27.45
C ASN A 109 -34.28 23.06 -27.24
N GLY A 110 -34.81 24.27 -27.05
CA GLY A 110 -36.26 24.42 -26.90
C GLY A 110 -36.77 25.83 -26.64
N ARG A 111 -36.31 26.85 -27.39
CA ARG A 111 -36.97 28.17 -27.35
C ARG A 111 -37.19 28.76 -28.72
N SER A 112 -38.32 28.41 -29.33
CA SER A 112 -39.11 29.30 -30.21
C SER A 112 -40.45 28.67 -30.56
N THR A 113 -41.53 29.15 -29.95
CA THR A 113 -42.72 29.76 -30.60
C THR A 113 -43.92 29.79 -29.65
N ALA A 114 -44.78 30.77 -29.89
CA ALA A 114 -45.62 31.46 -28.94
C ALA A 114 -46.97 30.78 -28.61
N LYS A 115 -47.62 31.39 -27.61
CA LYS A 115 -49.04 31.77 -27.57
C LYS A 115 -49.93 30.99 -26.58
N ALA A 116 -50.29 31.69 -25.50
CA ALA A 116 -51.42 31.38 -24.62
C ALA A 116 -52.77 31.49 -25.39
N PRO A 117 -53.85 30.87 -24.91
CA PRO A 117 -54.61 31.51 -23.83
C PRO A 117 -55.15 30.56 -22.75
N ALA A 118 -55.48 31.20 -21.64
CA ALA A 118 -56.10 30.66 -20.44
C ALA A 118 -57.56 30.18 -20.64
N LYS A 119 -57.97 29.17 -19.87
CA LYS A 119 -59.31 29.11 -19.26
C LYS A 119 -59.33 28.19 -18.03
N SER A 120 -60.15 28.62 -17.08
CA SER A 120 -60.25 28.30 -15.66
C SER A 120 -61.21 27.16 -15.31
N GLY A 121 -61.02 26.60 -14.10
CA GLY A 121 -62.02 25.88 -13.29
C GLY A 121 -62.11 24.39 -13.63
N GLY A 122 -62.28 23.46 -12.70
CA GLY A 122 -62.53 23.46 -11.27
C GLY A 122 -62.91 22.01 -10.91
N GLU A 123 -62.49 21.55 -9.74
CA GLU A 123 -63.17 20.56 -8.87
C GLU A 123 -63.78 19.27 -9.46
N ALA A 124 -63.24 18.11 -9.04
CA ALA A 124 -64.02 16.96 -8.49
C ALA A 124 -63.19 15.65 -8.43
N ALA A 125 -62.90 15.19 -7.22
CA ALA A 125 -63.00 13.77 -6.90
C ALA A 125 -64.51 13.42 -6.75
N PRO A 126 -64.98 12.15 -6.63
CA PRO A 126 -64.27 10.89 -6.43
C PRO A 126 -64.81 9.74 -7.33
N SER A 127 -64.25 8.52 -7.23
CA SER A 127 -65.06 7.30 -7.01
C SER A 127 -64.22 6.01 -6.90
N ARG A 128 -64.56 5.31 -5.83
CA ARG A 128 -64.14 4.02 -5.30
C ARG A 128 -64.90 2.89 -6.01
N ALA A 129 -64.24 1.78 -6.39
CA ALA A 129 -64.70 0.40 -6.12
C ALA A 129 -63.88 -0.69 -6.85
N LYS A 130 -63.44 -1.68 -6.05
CA LYS A 130 -63.38 -3.15 -6.25
C LYS A 130 -62.81 -3.69 -7.58
N ASN A 131 -61.93 -4.69 -7.60
CA ASN A 131 -62.16 -5.98 -6.93
C ASN A 131 -60.90 -6.87 -6.89
N ARG A 132 -60.86 -7.72 -5.88
CA ARG A 132 -59.85 -8.74 -5.55
C ARG A 132 -59.87 -9.93 -6.52
N LYS A 133 -58.70 -10.54 -6.74
CA LYS A 133 -58.45 -12.01 -6.67
C LYS A 133 -56.93 -12.23 -6.77
N SER A 134 -56.23 -12.62 -5.71
CA SER A 134 -55.97 -14.02 -5.32
C SER A 134 -55.44 -14.82 -6.52
N GLY A 135 -54.15 -15.14 -6.66
CA GLY A 135 -53.27 -15.79 -5.70
C GLY A 135 -53.12 -17.26 -6.09
N ARG A 136 -51.92 -17.69 -6.50
CA ARG A 136 -51.39 -19.06 -6.30
C ARG A 136 -49.97 -19.19 -6.90
N LYS A 137 -49.00 -19.43 -6.02
CA LYS A 137 -47.77 -20.17 -6.33
C LYS A 137 -48.08 -21.67 -6.42
N PRO A 138 -47.21 -22.44 -7.06
CA PRO A 138 -46.51 -23.53 -6.39
C PRO A 138 -45.09 -23.12 -5.97
#